data_AF-A0A8S0SIH7-F1
#
_entry.id   AF-A0A8S0SIH7-F1
#
_cell.length_a   1.000
_cell.length_b   1.000
_cell.length_c   1.000
_cell.angle_alpha   90.00
_cell.angle_beta   90.00
_cell.angle_gamma   90.00
#
_symmetry.space_group_name_H-M   'P 1'
#
loop_
_entity.id
_entity.type
_entity.pdbx_description
1 polymer ?
#
loop_
_entity_poly.entity_id
_entity_poly.type
_entity_poly.pdbx_seq_one_letter_code
_entity_poly.pdbx_strand_id
1 'polypeptide(L)'
;MISFIVRFLQEYKFDVSKLEPLVAKPHSPDNRALARECKDVKIDRVYIGSCTGGKTEDFMAAAKVFLASGKKVKVPTFLVPATQKVWMDVYSLPVPGSGGKTCSQIFEEAGCDTPASPSCGACLGGPRDTYARMNEPQVCVSTTNRNFPGRMGHKEGQVYLASPYTAAASALTGFVTDPREFLQ
;
A
#
# COMPACT_ATOMS: atom_id res chain seq x y z
N MET A 1 -13.74 35.18 -32.18
CA MET A 1 -13.52 33.93 -31.42
C MET A 1 -12.16 33.38 -31.80
N ILE A 2 -11.18 33.41 -30.88
CA ILE A 2 -9.84 32.87 -31.15
C ILE A 2 -9.89 31.38 -30.80
N SER A 3 -9.78 30.52 -31.81
CA SER A 3 -9.65 29.07 -31.65
C SER A 3 -8.19 28.75 -31.33
N PHE A 4 -7.90 28.23 -30.15
CA PHE A 4 -6.58 27.70 -29.82
C PHE A 4 -6.51 26.26 -30.33
N ILE A 5 -5.63 26.01 -31.30
CA ILE A 5 -5.30 24.65 -31.76
C ILE A 5 -4.35 24.04 -30.72
N VAL A 6 -4.83 23.07 -29.97
CA VAL A 6 -3.98 22.27 -29.06
C VAL A 6 -3.23 21.23 -29.90
N ARG A 7 -1.90 21.16 -29.74
CA ARG A 7 -1.05 20.14 -30.36
C ARG A 7 -0.32 19.36 -29.28
N PHE A 8 -0.49 18.05 -29.29
CA PHE A 8 0.23 17.13 -28.41
C PHE A 8 1.38 16.48 -29.17
N LEU A 9 2.50 16.17 -28.49
CA LEU A 9 3.59 15.36 -29.07
C LEU A 9 3.12 13.92 -29.30
N GLN A 10 2.30 13.39 -28.39
CA GLN A 10 1.73 12.05 -28.47
C GLN A 10 0.42 11.98 -27.68
N GLU A 11 -0.50 11.11 -28.12
CA GLU A 11 -1.77 10.82 -27.47
C GLU A 11 -1.84 9.33 -27.11
N TYR A 12 -2.26 9.03 -25.89
CA TYR A 12 -2.44 7.66 -25.40
C TYR A 12 -3.88 7.50 -24.89
N LYS A 13 -4.54 6.39 -25.26
CA LYS A 13 -5.89 6.05 -24.82
C LYS A 13 -5.86 4.74 -24.04
N PHE A 14 -6.47 4.74 -22.86
CA PHE A 14 -6.50 3.60 -21.96
C PHE A 14 -7.95 3.16 -21.71
N ASP A 15 -8.22 1.88 -21.90
CA ASP A 15 -9.50 1.26 -21.56
C ASP A 15 -9.44 0.76 -20.12
N VAL A 16 -10.07 1.52 -19.21
CA VAL A 16 -10.04 1.24 -17.76
C VAL A 16 -10.74 -0.07 -17.39
N SER A 17 -11.65 -0.58 -18.22
CA SER A 17 -12.35 -1.85 -17.97
C SER A 17 -11.42 -3.07 -18.05
N LYS A 18 -10.25 -2.91 -18.69
CA LYS A 18 -9.23 -3.96 -18.85
C LYS A 18 -8.12 -3.86 -17.81
N LEU A 19 -8.16 -2.87 -16.91
CA LEU A 19 -7.15 -2.73 -15.88
C LEU A 19 -7.38 -3.78 -14.78
N GLU A 20 -6.31 -4.49 -14.46
CA GLU A 20 -6.26 -5.45 -13.37
C GLU A 20 -5.32 -4.92 -12.27
N PRO A 21 -5.42 -5.44 -11.03
CA PRO A 21 -4.47 -5.10 -9.98
C PRO A 21 -3.02 -5.41 -10.41
N LEU A 22 -2.17 -4.38 -10.33
CA LEU A 22 -0.76 -4.45 -10.70
C LEU A 22 0.14 -4.36 -9.47
N VAL A 23 1.37 -4.85 -9.63
CA VAL A 23 2.50 -4.55 -8.77
C VAL A 23 3.69 -4.07 -9.61
N ALA A 24 4.48 -3.15 -9.09
CA ALA A 24 5.81 -2.86 -9.63
C ALA A 24 6.85 -3.67 -8.86
N LYS A 25 7.47 -4.64 -9.54
CA LYS A 25 8.49 -5.51 -8.97
C LYS A 25 9.81 -4.73 -8.74
N PRO A 26 10.64 -5.15 -7.79
CA PRO A 26 11.97 -4.58 -7.63
C PRO A 26 12.80 -4.67 -8.93
N HIS A 27 13.71 -3.76 -9.23
CA HIS A 27 14.04 -2.52 -8.52
C HIS A 27 13.68 -1.28 -9.35
N SER A 28 12.60 -1.35 -10.12
CA SER A 28 12.12 -0.24 -10.95
C SER A 28 10.61 -0.09 -10.87
N PRO A 29 10.07 1.14 -10.73
CA PRO A 29 8.64 1.39 -10.85
C PRO A 29 8.03 0.93 -12.18
N ASP A 30 8.85 0.88 -13.25
CA ASP A 30 8.41 0.44 -14.58
C ASP A 30 8.37 -1.09 -14.74
N ASN A 31 8.93 -1.85 -13.80
CA ASN A 31 8.94 -3.32 -13.83
C ASN A 31 7.59 -3.88 -13.37
N ARG A 32 6.53 -3.61 -14.14
CA ARG A 32 5.16 -4.00 -13.83
C ARG A 32 4.90 -5.49 -14.04
N ALA A 33 4.03 -6.06 -13.20
CA ALA A 33 3.42 -7.37 -13.37
C ALA A 33 1.99 -7.35 -12.83
N LEU A 34 1.14 -8.29 -13.25
CA LEU A 34 -0.16 -8.48 -12.59
C LEU A 34 0.06 -9.02 -11.18
N ALA A 35 -0.74 -8.57 -10.21
CA ALA A 35 -0.62 -9.07 -8.83
C ALA A 35 -0.77 -10.60 -8.76
N ARG A 36 -1.73 -11.16 -9.51
CA ARG A 36 -1.97 -12.62 -9.61
C ARG A 36 -0.77 -13.43 -10.14
N GLU A 37 0.11 -12.81 -10.93
CA GLU A 37 1.30 -13.46 -11.49
C GLU A 37 2.45 -13.53 -10.46
N CYS A 38 2.34 -12.80 -9.35
CA CYS A 38 3.34 -12.74 -8.30
C CYS A 38 2.96 -13.57 -7.05
N LYS A 39 1.96 -14.45 -7.14
CA LYS A 39 1.44 -15.23 -6.00
C LYS A 39 2.49 -16.08 -5.26
N ASP A 40 3.57 -16.48 -5.92
CA ASP A 40 4.64 -17.29 -5.33
C ASP A 40 5.69 -16.42 -4.60
N VAL A 41 5.57 -15.09 -4.68
CA VAL A 41 6.46 -14.15 -3.98
C VAL A 41 6.05 -14.08 -2.51
N LYS A 42 6.81 -14.78 -1.67
CA LYS A 42 6.71 -14.67 -0.21
C LYS A 42 7.19 -13.28 0.22
N ILE A 43 6.46 -12.68 1.16
CA ILE A 43 6.77 -11.36 1.70
C ILE A 43 7.04 -11.46 3.21
N ASP A 44 7.83 -10.53 3.73
CA ASP A 44 8.18 -10.46 5.15
C ASP A 44 7.37 -9.40 5.89
N ARG A 45 6.85 -8.40 5.17
CA ARG A 45 6.14 -7.26 5.74
C ARG A 45 5.34 -6.47 4.72
N VAL A 46 4.41 -5.66 5.22
CA VAL A 46 3.62 -4.71 4.44
C VAL A 46 3.77 -3.31 5.00
N TYR A 47 3.84 -2.30 4.13
CA TYR A 47 3.86 -0.89 4.50
C TYR A 47 2.77 -0.11 3.77
N ILE A 48 1.77 0.37 4.50
CA ILE A 48 0.67 1.20 3.99
C ILE A 48 0.85 2.62 4.52
N GLY A 49 1.30 3.52 3.65
CA GLY A 49 1.56 4.92 4.00
C GLY A 49 2.34 5.64 2.91
N SER A 50 2.92 6.80 3.23
CA SER A 50 3.54 7.77 2.29
C SER A 50 2.55 8.77 1.69
N CYS A 51 3.08 9.79 1.02
CA CYS A 51 2.29 10.79 0.29
C CYS A 51 1.44 10.18 -0.85
N THR A 52 1.76 8.95 -1.28
CA THR A 52 1.09 8.26 -2.39
C THR A 52 0.06 7.23 -1.94
N GLY A 53 0.20 6.65 -0.75
CA GLY A 53 -0.69 5.59 -0.26
C GLY A 53 -1.01 5.70 1.23
N GLY A 54 -1.06 6.94 1.75
CA GLY A 54 -1.33 7.26 3.15
C GLY A 54 -2.41 8.33 3.32
N LYS A 55 -3.35 8.45 2.37
CA LYS A 55 -4.55 9.30 2.48
C LYS A 55 -5.67 8.54 3.18
N THR A 56 -6.71 9.25 3.59
CA THR A 56 -7.86 8.66 4.28
C THR A 56 -8.51 7.54 3.45
N GLU A 57 -8.65 7.74 2.14
CA GLU A 57 -9.25 6.77 1.22
C GLU A 57 -8.36 5.52 1.07
N ASP A 58 -7.04 5.66 1.18
CA ASP A 58 -6.10 4.54 1.12
C ASP A 58 -6.26 3.62 2.34
N PHE A 59 -6.42 4.20 3.54
CA PHE A 59 -6.70 3.42 4.74
C PHE A 59 -8.09 2.80 4.72
N MET A 60 -9.11 3.51 4.22
CA MET A 60 -10.45 2.94 4.03
C MET A 60 -10.43 1.76 3.06
N ALA A 61 -9.65 1.85 1.97
CA ALA A 61 -9.45 0.77 1.02
C ALA A 61 -8.82 -0.47 1.67
N ALA A 62 -7.76 -0.28 2.47
CA ALA A 62 -7.13 -1.37 3.22
C ALA A 62 -8.10 -1.97 4.26
N ALA A 63 -8.81 -1.12 5.01
CA ALA A 63 -9.79 -1.54 6.01
C ALA A 63 -10.92 -2.37 5.40
N LYS A 64 -11.39 -2.02 4.19
CA LYS A 64 -12.40 -2.79 3.46
C LYS A 64 -11.94 -4.23 3.19
N VAL A 65 -10.68 -4.43 2.81
CA VAL A 65 -10.11 -5.77 2.57
C VAL A 65 -10.05 -6.57 3.87
N PHE A 66 -9.55 -5.95 4.95
CA PHE A 66 -9.48 -6.62 6.25
C PHE A 66 -10.86 -7.00 6.79
N LEU A 67 -11.83 -6.09 6.68
CA LEU A 67 -13.21 -6.31 7.09
C LEU A 67 -13.86 -7.45 6.30
N ALA A 68 -13.72 -7.46 4.97
CA ALA A 68 -14.30 -8.50 4.12
C ALA A 68 -13.66 -9.88 4.37
N SER A 69 -12.36 -9.91 4.68
CA SER A 69 -11.64 -11.14 4.99
C SER A 69 -11.99 -11.71 6.37
N GLY A 70 -12.10 -10.86 7.39
CA GLY A 70 -12.26 -11.29 8.79
C GLY A 70 -11.05 -12.04 9.37
N LYS A 71 -9.93 -12.11 8.65
CA LYS A 71 -8.70 -12.82 9.04
C LYS A 71 -7.67 -11.86 9.66
N LYS A 72 -6.73 -12.43 10.42
CA LYS A 72 -5.54 -11.72 10.92
C LYS A 72 -4.45 -11.65 9.86
N VAL A 73 -3.65 -10.59 9.90
CA VAL A 73 -2.43 -10.47 9.07
C VAL A 73 -1.41 -11.55 9.45
N LYS A 74 -0.64 -12.02 8.47
CA LYS A 74 0.41 -13.03 8.65
C LYS A 74 1.81 -12.43 8.75
N VAL A 75 1.96 -11.17 8.37
CA VAL A 75 3.23 -10.44 8.39
C VAL A 75 3.04 -9.07 9.05
N PRO A 76 4.08 -8.52 9.70
CA PRO A 76 4.04 -7.16 10.25
C PRO A 76 3.55 -6.15 9.20
N THR A 77 2.54 -5.37 9.59
CA THR A 77 1.83 -4.46 8.69
C THR A 77 1.83 -3.07 9.29
N PHE A 78 2.69 -2.23 8.72
CA PHE A 78 2.98 -0.89 9.19
C PHE A 78 2.03 0.12 8.55
N LEU A 79 1.43 0.99 9.37
CA LEU A 79 0.44 1.99 8.96
C LEU A 79 0.98 3.39 9.23
N VAL A 80 1.19 4.20 8.19
CA VAL A 80 1.81 5.54 8.32
C VAL A 80 0.99 6.60 7.58
N PRO A 81 0.10 7.31 8.28
CA PRO A 81 -0.69 8.39 7.70
C PRO A 81 0.14 9.52 7.12
N ALA A 82 -0.31 10.12 6.02
CA ALA A 82 0.43 11.17 5.33
C ALA A 82 0.39 12.51 6.08
N THR A 83 -0.67 12.78 6.85
CA THR A 83 -0.87 14.04 7.57
C THR A 83 -1.55 13.81 8.91
N GLN A 84 -1.50 14.81 9.80
CA GLN A 84 -2.23 14.79 11.08
C GLN A 84 -3.74 14.65 10.89
N LYS A 85 -4.30 15.27 9.85
CA LYS A 85 -5.72 15.11 9.53
C LYS A 85 -6.05 13.65 9.21
N VAL A 86 -5.25 13.00 8.35
CA VAL A 86 -5.48 11.59 7.99
C VAL A 86 -5.31 10.68 9.21
N TRP A 87 -4.33 10.96 10.08
CA TRP A 87 -4.19 10.24 11.33
C TRP A 87 -5.47 10.35 12.18
N MET A 88 -6.02 11.55 12.39
CA MET A 88 -7.30 11.72 13.07
C MET A 88 -8.44 10.98 12.37
N ASP A 89 -8.52 11.03 11.03
CA ASP A 89 -9.56 10.36 10.25
C ASP A 89 -9.52 8.83 10.47
N VAL A 90 -8.33 8.22 10.54
CA VAL A 90 -8.16 6.77 10.81
C VAL A 90 -8.80 6.35 12.13
N TYR A 91 -8.77 7.22 13.15
CA TYR A 91 -9.34 6.95 14.47
C TYR A 91 -10.79 7.41 14.64
N SER A 92 -11.32 8.25 13.75
CA SER A 92 -12.61 8.91 13.97
C SER A 92 -13.66 8.63 12.89
N LEU A 93 -13.25 8.37 11.65
CA LEU A 93 -14.20 8.13 10.57
C LEU A 93 -14.64 6.66 10.56
N PRO A 94 -15.95 6.38 10.60
CA PRO A 94 -16.45 5.03 10.45
C PRO A 94 -16.25 4.55 9.01
N VAL A 95 -15.88 3.28 8.88
CA VAL A 95 -15.76 2.61 7.58
C VAL A 95 -17.15 2.20 7.10
N PRO A 96 -17.57 2.55 5.87
CA PRO A 96 -18.88 2.13 5.35
C PRO A 96 -19.04 0.61 5.39
N GLY A 97 -20.18 0.13 5.90
CA GLY A 97 -20.49 -1.29 6.01
C GLY A 97 -19.81 -2.01 7.18
N SER A 98 -19.05 -1.33 8.05
CA SER A 98 -18.37 -1.94 9.19
C SER A 98 -19.20 -2.05 10.48
N GLY A 99 -20.46 -1.58 10.46
CA GLY A 99 -21.26 -1.44 11.67
C GLY A 99 -20.81 -0.32 12.60
N GLY A 100 -20.13 0.71 12.06
CA GLY A 100 -19.68 1.89 12.81
C GLY A 100 -18.23 1.82 13.28
N LYS A 101 -17.49 0.75 12.96
CA LYS A 101 -16.07 0.64 13.27
C LYS A 101 -15.23 1.64 12.46
N THR A 102 -14.23 2.22 13.11
CA THR A 102 -13.23 3.08 12.46
C THR A 102 -12.14 2.25 11.80
N CYS A 103 -11.28 2.88 11.00
CA CYS A 103 -10.14 2.20 10.40
C CYS A 103 -9.21 1.61 11.48
N SER A 104 -8.91 2.36 12.54
CA SER A 104 -8.02 1.91 13.61
C SER A 104 -8.51 0.63 14.30
N GLN A 105 -9.82 0.56 14.58
CA GLN A 105 -10.44 -0.62 15.19
C GLN A 105 -10.34 -1.85 14.28
N ILE A 106 -10.60 -1.67 12.98
CA ILE A 106 -10.46 -2.75 11.99
C ILE A 106 -9.00 -3.21 11.87
N PHE A 107 -8.05 -2.28 11.90
CA PHE A 107 -6.61 -2.60 11.85
C PHE A 107 -6.14 -3.36 13.08
N GLU A 108 -6.57 -2.95 14.27
CA GLU A 108 -6.31 -3.65 15.54
C GLU A 108 -6.93 -5.06 15.52
N GLU A 109 -8.17 -5.18 15.06
CA GLU A 109 -8.84 -6.46 14.87
C GLU A 109 -8.17 -7.33 13.81
N ALA A 110 -7.49 -6.76 12.81
CA ALA A 110 -6.70 -7.51 11.84
C ALA A 110 -5.29 -7.88 12.38
N GLY A 111 -4.84 -7.28 13.48
CA GLY A 111 -3.51 -7.50 14.05
C GLY A 111 -2.40 -6.68 13.36
N CYS A 112 -2.74 -5.57 12.71
CA CYS A 112 -1.77 -4.62 12.20
C CYS A 112 -1.06 -3.87 13.34
N ASP A 113 0.10 -3.27 13.05
CA ASP A 113 0.73 -2.35 13.98
C ASP A 113 -0.14 -1.10 14.17
N THR A 114 -0.13 -0.52 15.37
CA THR A 114 -0.83 0.74 15.65
C THR A 114 -0.39 1.83 14.67
N PRO A 115 -1.33 2.58 14.06
CA PRO A 115 -1.00 3.69 13.17
C PRO A 115 0.01 4.65 13.79
N ALA A 116 1.16 4.78 13.13
CA ALA A 116 2.23 5.63 13.59
C ALA A 116 1.87 7.12 13.43
N SER A 117 2.60 7.98 14.14
CA SER A 117 2.51 9.42 13.88
C SER A 117 2.88 9.73 12.42
N PRO A 118 2.21 10.70 11.79
CA PRO A 118 2.49 11.08 10.41
C PRO A 118 3.95 11.43 10.18
N SER A 119 4.57 10.74 9.22
CA SER A 119 5.95 10.99 8.80
C SER A 119 6.20 10.33 7.44
N CYS A 120 7.38 10.57 6.86
CA CYS A 120 7.81 9.80 5.69
C CYS A 120 8.30 8.39 6.06
N GLY A 121 8.67 8.13 7.33
CA GLY A 121 9.12 6.83 7.83
C GLY A 121 10.06 6.07 6.88
N ALA A 122 9.78 4.78 6.69
CA ALA A 122 10.54 3.89 5.82
C ALA A 122 10.58 4.33 4.34
N CYS A 123 9.65 5.17 3.85
CA CYS A 123 9.62 5.61 2.44
C CYS A 123 10.92 6.30 1.98
N LEU A 124 11.66 6.93 2.90
CA LEU A 124 12.93 7.60 2.60
C LEU A 124 14.18 6.79 2.99
N GLY A 125 14.03 5.66 3.68
CA GLY A 125 15.14 4.81 4.10
C GLY A 125 16.16 5.49 5.02
N GLY A 126 15.69 6.38 5.91
CA GLY A 126 16.50 7.24 6.80
C GLY A 126 17.46 6.52 7.75
N PRO A 127 17.92 7.19 8.83
CA PRO A 127 18.82 6.58 9.83
C PRO A 127 18.26 5.28 10.42
N ARG A 128 19.12 4.46 11.04
CA ARG A 128 18.79 3.07 11.48
C ARG A 128 17.56 2.95 12.39
N ASP A 129 17.25 4.01 13.14
CA ASP A 129 16.13 4.15 14.06
C ASP A 129 14.84 4.69 13.41
N THR A 130 14.86 4.98 12.10
CA THR A 130 13.67 5.41 11.36
C THR A 130 12.56 4.37 11.49
N TYR A 131 11.36 4.82 11.87
CA TYR A 131 10.21 3.94 12.03
C TYR A 131 9.96 3.10 10.77
N ALA A 132 9.76 1.81 10.97
CA ALA A 132 9.53 0.83 9.93
C ALA A 132 10.65 0.71 8.87
N ARG A 133 11.86 1.24 9.10
CA ARG A 133 13.00 1.00 8.20
C ARG A 133 13.25 -0.50 8.02
N MET A 134 13.62 -0.92 6.82
CA MET A 134 14.15 -2.26 6.59
C MET A 134 15.63 -2.28 6.98
N ASN A 135 15.93 -2.85 8.16
CA ASN A 135 17.32 -2.98 8.63
C ASN A 135 18.01 -4.23 8.07
N GLU A 136 17.22 -5.21 7.62
CA GLU A 136 17.65 -6.51 7.07
C GLU A 136 17.17 -6.68 5.62
N PRO A 137 17.68 -7.66 4.84
CA PRO A 137 17.26 -7.93 3.47
C PRO A 137 15.85 -8.56 3.38
N GLN A 138 14.83 -7.75 3.68
CA GLN A 138 13.42 -8.15 3.68
C GLN A 138 12.72 -7.88 2.34
N VAL A 139 11.66 -8.62 2.05
CA VAL A 139 10.70 -8.38 0.97
C VAL A 139 9.47 -7.65 1.53
N CYS A 140 9.18 -6.47 1.00
CA CYS A 140 8.10 -5.61 1.44
C CYS A 140 7.12 -5.32 0.30
N VAL A 141 5.81 -5.46 0.56
CA VAL A 141 4.78 -4.84 -0.30
C VAL A 141 4.45 -3.47 0.27
N SER A 142 4.55 -2.43 -0.55
CA SER A 142 4.47 -1.05 -0.10
C SER A 142 3.56 -0.20 -0.98
N THR A 143 2.80 0.71 -0.37
CA THR A 143 2.01 1.72 -1.08
C THR A 143 2.79 3.02 -1.37
N THR A 144 4.12 2.96 -1.27
CA THR A 144 5.03 4.03 -1.71
C THR A 144 5.14 4.08 -3.24
N ASN A 145 5.98 4.97 -3.77
CA ASN A 145 6.12 5.18 -5.22
C ASN A 145 7.52 4.88 -5.79
N ARG A 146 8.44 4.36 -4.98
CA ARG A 146 9.82 4.11 -5.37
C ARG A 146 10.33 2.82 -4.76
N ASN A 147 11.03 2.00 -5.54
CA ASN A 147 11.52 0.68 -5.13
C ASN A 147 12.96 0.36 -5.59
N PHE A 148 13.76 1.39 -5.88
CA PHE A 148 15.18 1.19 -6.18
C PHE A 148 15.95 0.62 -4.97
N PRO A 149 17.14 0.01 -5.16
CA PRO A 149 17.86 -0.66 -4.08
C PRO A 149 18.17 0.29 -2.91
N GLY A 150 17.93 -0.16 -1.67
CA GLY A 150 18.15 0.65 -0.46
C GLY A 150 17.09 1.71 -0.18
N ARG A 151 16.04 1.83 -1.00
CA ARG A 151 15.03 2.89 -0.88
C ARG A 151 14.36 2.95 0.50
N MET A 152 14.11 1.80 1.12
CA MET A 152 13.50 1.69 2.44
C MET A 152 14.48 1.29 3.54
N GLY A 153 15.79 1.34 3.27
CA GLY A 153 16.84 1.02 4.24
C GLY A 153 17.92 0.10 3.68
N HIS A 154 17.79 -1.21 3.90
CA HIS A 154 18.78 -2.19 3.50
C HIS A 154 18.91 -2.28 1.96
N LYS A 155 20.14 -2.32 1.45
CA LYS A 155 20.41 -2.28 -0.01
C LYS A 155 19.86 -3.50 -0.75
N GLU A 156 19.87 -4.65 -0.09
CA GLU A 156 19.34 -5.91 -0.62
C GLU A 156 17.84 -6.12 -0.32
N GLY A 157 17.20 -5.15 0.36
CA GLY A 157 15.76 -5.18 0.57
C GLY A 157 15.00 -5.02 -0.75
N GLN A 158 13.92 -5.79 -0.90
CA GLN A 158 13.09 -5.81 -2.10
C GLN A 158 11.75 -5.15 -1.82
N VAL A 159 11.33 -4.20 -2.66
CA VAL A 159 10.07 -3.47 -2.49
C VAL A 159 9.18 -3.69 -3.72
N TYR A 160 8.01 -4.28 -3.48
CA TYR A 160 6.93 -4.40 -4.45
C TYR A 160 5.96 -3.23 -4.24
N LEU A 161 5.82 -2.36 -5.24
CA LEU A 161 4.88 -1.24 -5.14
C LEU A 161 3.49 -1.71 -5.52
N ALA A 162 2.49 -1.38 -4.70
CA ALA A 162 1.14 -1.88 -4.88
C ALA A 162 0.09 -0.88 -4.38
N SER A 163 -1.16 -1.07 -4.79
CA SER A 163 -2.29 -0.33 -4.23
C SER A 163 -2.54 -0.71 -2.76
N PRO A 164 -3.25 0.12 -1.97
CA PRO A 164 -3.64 -0.24 -0.61
C PRO A 164 -4.46 -1.55 -0.53
N TYR A 165 -5.28 -1.82 -1.55
CA TYR A 165 -6.03 -3.07 -1.66
C TYR A 165 -5.09 -4.28 -1.77
N THR A 166 -4.17 -4.24 -2.73
CA THR A 166 -3.18 -5.31 -2.96
C THR A 166 -2.26 -5.48 -1.75
N ALA A 167 -1.84 -4.39 -1.11
CA ALA A 167 -1.01 -4.41 0.09
C ALA A 167 -1.74 -5.09 1.27
N ALA A 168 -2.99 -4.72 1.54
CA ALA A 168 -3.80 -5.35 2.58
C ALA A 168 -4.08 -6.84 2.30
N ALA A 169 -4.39 -7.20 1.06
CA ALA A 169 -4.56 -8.60 0.66
C ALA A 169 -3.27 -9.40 0.87
N SER A 170 -2.12 -8.82 0.53
CA SER A 170 -0.82 -9.46 0.72
C SER A 170 -0.47 -9.64 2.20
N ALA A 171 -0.85 -8.70 3.07
CA ALA A 171 -0.67 -8.82 4.51
C ALA A 171 -1.43 -10.03 5.09
N LEU A 172 -2.61 -10.35 4.56
CA LEU A 172 -3.45 -11.46 4.99
C LEU A 172 -2.91 -12.83 4.57
N THR A 173 -2.19 -12.91 3.46
CA THR A 173 -1.71 -14.19 2.89
C THR A 173 -0.24 -14.46 3.19
N GLY A 174 0.58 -13.42 3.40
CA GLY A 174 2.04 -13.51 3.49
C GLY A 174 2.73 -13.61 2.12
N PHE A 175 1.99 -13.39 1.03
CA PHE A 175 2.48 -13.42 -0.34
C PHE A 175 1.91 -12.25 -1.14
N VAL A 176 2.54 -11.84 -2.25
CA VAL A 176 1.91 -10.85 -3.14
C VAL A 176 0.58 -11.40 -3.65
N THR A 177 -0.52 -10.70 -3.38
CA THR A 177 -1.89 -11.24 -3.56
C THR A 177 -2.79 -10.30 -4.34
N ASP A 178 -3.60 -10.87 -5.23
CA ASP A 178 -4.64 -10.13 -5.93
C ASP A 178 -5.79 -9.77 -4.96
N PRO A 179 -6.14 -8.49 -4.79
CA PRO A 179 -7.16 -8.10 -3.83
C PRO A 179 -8.57 -8.61 -4.15
N ARG A 180 -8.83 -9.05 -5.39
CA ARG A 180 -10.12 -9.63 -5.80
C ARG A 180 -10.41 -10.97 -5.11
N GLU A 181 -9.44 -11.58 -4.46
CA GLU A 181 -9.66 -12.77 -3.61
C GLU A 181 -10.50 -12.45 -2.35
N PHE A 182 -10.62 -11.18 -1.96
CA PHE A 182 -11.32 -10.75 -0.75
C PHE A 182 -12.48 -9.78 -1.00
N LEU A 183 -12.63 -9.23 -2.21
CA LEU A 183 -13.53 -8.10 -2.50
C LEU A 183 -14.67 -8.44 -3.50
N GLN A 184 -15.10 -9.70 -3.55
CA GLN A 184 -16.20 -10.12 -4.42
C GLN A 184 -17.57 -9.74 -3.85
#